data_AF-A0A167JLU8-F1
#
_entry.id   AF-A0A167JLU8-F1
#
_cell.length_a   1.000
_cell.length_b   1.000
_cell.length_c   1.000
_cell.angle_alpha   90.00
_cell.angle_beta   90.00
_cell.angle_gamma   90.00
#
_symmetry.space_group_name_H-M   'P 1'
#
loop_
_entity.id
_entity.type
_entity.pdbx_description
1 polymer ?
#
loop_
_entity_poly.entity_id
_entity_poly.type
_entity_poly.pdbx_seq_one_letter_code
_entity_poly.pdbx_strand_id
1 'polypeptide(L)'
;MRNKYPQEFKDEAVRQDIDNGYAIKDIANRLGITDKSLYNWVSKAKKTPKQNKESDEIKRLKAELKRVTQERDILKEAAVDSNGLCKRVKERYAFIKSRLDKWKVTQMCTVLNVHRSVC
;
A
#
# COMPACT_ATOMS: atom_id res chain seq x y z
N MET A 1 7.99 -22.28 26.47
CA MET A 1 9.46 -22.16 26.46
C MET A 1 9.85 -20.93 27.29
N ARG A 2 10.72 -21.11 28.30
CA ARG A 2 11.19 -20.02 29.18
C ARG A 2 11.89 -18.95 28.33
N ASN A 3 11.37 -17.73 28.38
CA ASN A 3 12.00 -16.60 27.73
C ASN A 3 13.21 -16.20 28.58
N LYS A 4 14.42 -16.59 28.15
CA LYS A 4 15.67 -16.46 28.94
C LYS A 4 16.06 -15.01 29.24
N TYR A 5 15.51 -14.05 28.49
CA TYR A 5 15.85 -12.64 28.59
C TYR A 5 14.57 -11.78 28.70
N PRO A 6 14.54 -10.78 29.62
CA PRO A 6 13.49 -9.77 29.70
C PRO A 6 13.32 -9.00 28.37
N GLN A 7 12.12 -8.46 28.13
CA GLN A 7 11.85 -7.72 26.90
C GLN A 7 12.67 -6.43 26.81
N GLU A 8 12.78 -5.69 27.92
CA GLU A 8 13.60 -4.46 28.03
C GLU A 8 15.05 -4.70 27.63
N PHE A 9 15.63 -5.85 28.04
CA PHE A 9 16.99 -6.22 27.67
C PHE A 9 17.15 -6.43 26.16
N LYS A 10 16.15 -7.06 25.52
CA LYS A 10 16.17 -7.28 24.06
C LYS A 10 16.00 -5.96 23.32
N ASP A 11 15.14 -5.08 23.80
CA ASP A 11 14.87 -3.79 23.17
C ASP A 11 16.11 -2.89 23.24
N GLU A 12 16.83 -2.89 24.36
CA GLU A 12 18.11 -2.18 24.50
C GLU A 12 19.19 -2.73 23.56
N ALA A 13 19.32 -4.06 23.45
CA ALA A 13 20.27 -4.68 22.55
C ALA A 13 19.98 -4.36 21.07
N VAL A 14 18.69 -4.29 20.70
CA VAL A 14 18.26 -3.87 19.36
C VAL A 14 18.52 -2.38 19.13
N ARG A 15 18.31 -1.53 20.15
CA ARG A 15 18.58 -0.09 20.10
C ARG A 15 20.06 0.20 19.81
N GLN A 16 20.97 -0.58 20.38
CA GLN A 16 22.41 -0.43 20.13
C GLN A 16 22.80 -0.71 18.65
N ASP A 17 22.08 -1.57 17.94
CA ASP A 17 22.25 -1.78 16.49
C ASP A 17 21.64 -0.64 15.68
N ILE A 18 20.37 -0.31 15.94
CA ILE A 18 19.58 0.58 15.08
C ILE A 18 19.95 2.06 15.29
N ASP A 19 20.08 2.50 16.55
CA ASP A 19 20.26 3.92 16.88
C ASP A 19 21.75 4.29 16.94
N ASN A 20 22.58 3.39 17.49
CA ASN A 20 24.01 3.64 17.69
C ASN A 20 24.91 3.02 16.60
N GLY A 21 24.38 2.15 15.73
CA GLY A 21 25.11 1.57 14.61
C GLY A 21 26.23 0.59 14.99
N TYR A 22 26.22 0.03 16.21
CA TYR A 22 27.23 -0.94 16.62
C TYR A 22 27.06 -2.28 15.90
N ALA A 23 28.17 -2.94 15.58
CA ALA A 23 28.11 -4.25 14.94
C ALA A 23 27.49 -5.29 15.88
N ILE A 24 26.55 -6.09 15.36
CA ILE A 24 25.85 -7.15 16.09
C ILE A 24 26.80 -8.09 16.83
N LYS A 25 27.97 -8.41 16.24
CA LYS A 25 28.98 -9.25 16.89
C LYS A 25 29.58 -8.59 18.14
N ASP A 26 29.84 -7.30 18.10
CA ASP A 26 30.42 -6.56 19.23
C ASP A 26 29.40 -6.41 20.36
N ILE A 27 28.14 -6.14 20.01
CA ILE A 27 27.04 -6.09 20.98
C ILE A 27 26.85 -7.46 21.63
N ALA A 28 26.81 -8.55 20.84
CA ALA A 28 26.65 -9.91 21.34
C ALA A 28 27.78 -10.32 22.29
N ASN A 29 29.03 -9.98 21.93
CA ASN A 29 30.20 -10.21 22.77
C ASN A 29 30.14 -9.44 24.09
N ARG A 30 29.80 -8.13 24.05
CA ARG A 30 29.69 -7.29 25.26
C ARG A 30 28.56 -7.75 26.20
N LEU A 31 27.44 -8.18 25.63
CA LEU A 31 26.28 -8.65 26.39
C LEU A 31 26.35 -10.13 26.79
N GLY A 32 27.37 -10.86 26.34
CA GLY A 32 27.54 -12.29 26.63
C GLY A 32 26.43 -13.18 26.06
N ILE A 33 25.86 -12.79 24.91
CA ILE A 33 24.80 -13.55 24.22
C ILE A 33 25.27 -14.08 22.88
N THR A 34 24.54 -15.02 22.29
CA THR A 34 24.84 -15.50 20.94
C THR A 34 24.41 -14.46 19.90
N ASP A 35 25.28 -14.24 18.92
CA ASP A 35 25.03 -13.40 17.73
C ASP A 35 23.70 -13.77 17.05
N LYS A 36 23.42 -15.07 16.91
CA LYS A 36 22.18 -15.60 16.33
C LYS A 36 20.93 -15.12 17.08
N SER A 37 21.00 -15.01 18.41
CA SER A 37 19.87 -14.50 19.20
C SER A 37 19.63 -13.02 18.92
N LEU A 38 20.70 -12.23 18.86
CA LEU A 38 20.63 -10.81 18.59
C LEU A 38 20.15 -10.53 17.15
N TYR A 39 20.66 -11.25 16.15
CA TYR A 39 20.15 -11.21 14.78
C TYR A 39 18.65 -11.48 14.70
N ASN A 40 18.16 -12.48 15.44
CA ASN A 40 16.73 -12.80 15.48
C ASN A 40 15.89 -11.69 16.12
N TRP A 41 16.39 -11.02 17.17
CA TRP A 41 15.69 -9.91 17.82
C TRP A 41 15.65 -8.68 16.92
N VAL A 42 16.78 -8.31 16.30
CA VAL A 42 16.87 -7.20 15.35
C VAL A 42 15.96 -7.45 14.13
N SER A 43 15.98 -8.66 13.57
CA SER A 43 15.12 -9.03 12.43
C SER A 43 13.63 -8.97 12.79
N LYS A 44 13.25 -9.39 14.01
CA LYS A 44 11.87 -9.26 14.50
C LYS A 44 11.48 -7.81 14.74
N ALA A 45 12.38 -7.01 15.33
CA ALA A 45 12.17 -5.59 15.57
C ALA A 45 11.99 -4.80 14.26
N LYS A 46 12.82 -5.07 13.24
CA LYS A 46 12.67 -4.54 11.87
C LYS A 46 11.45 -5.09 11.12
N LYS A 47 10.72 -6.06 11.69
CA LYS A 47 9.45 -6.59 11.15
C LYS A 47 8.25 -6.25 12.04
N THR A 48 8.44 -5.43 13.08
CA THR A 48 7.37 -5.10 14.04
C THR A 48 6.19 -4.39 13.36
N PRO A 49 4.99 -4.42 13.99
CA PRO A 49 3.72 -4.06 13.35
C PRO A 49 3.66 -2.68 12.71
N LYS A 50 4.51 -1.74 13.13
CA LYS A 50 4.53 -0.38 12.59
C LYS A 50 4.90 -0.39 11.10
N GLN A 51 5.87 -1.20 10.71
CA GLN A 51 6.31 -1.34 9.32
C GLN A 51 5.32 -2.13 8.46
N ASN A 52 4.61 -3.10 9.05
CA ASN A 52 3.52 -3.82 8.37
C ASN A 52 2.28 -2.94 8.19
N LYS A 53 1.86 -2.19 9.22
CA LYS A 53 0.75 -1.24 9.13
C LYS A 53 1.05 -0.13 8.14
N GLU A 54 2.26 0.41 8.16
CA GLU A 54 2.70 1.41 7.18
C GLU A 54 2.74 0.81 5.77
N SER A 55 3.23 -0.42 5.59
CA SER A 55 3.20 -1.12 4.31
C SER A 55 1.78 -1.35 3.78
N ASP A 56 0.84 -1.75 4.65
CA ASP A 56 -0.54 -2.01 4.25
C ASP A 56 -1.30 -0.71 3.96
N GLU A 57 -1.07 0.35 4.74
CA GLU A 57 -1.63 1.67 4.44
C GLU A 57 -1.04 2.24 3.14
N ILE A 58 0.27 2.08 2.90
CA ILE A 58 0.89 2.45 1.62
C ILE A 58 0.25 1.69 0.44
N LYS A 59 -0.02 0.39 0.59
CA LYS A 59 -0.70 -0.39 -0.46
C LYS A 59 -2.12 0.12 -0.69
N ARG A 60 -2.87 0.37 0.38
CA ARG A 60 -4.24 0.92 0.32
C ARG A 60 -4.25 2.28 -0.37
N LEU A 61 -3.37 3.20 0.04
CA LEU A 61 -3.23 4.53 -0.55
C LEU A 61 -2.82 4.46 -2.02
N LYS A 62 -1.89 3.56 -2.40
CA LYS A 62 -1.53 3.36 -3.81
C LYS A 62 -2.70 2.83 -4.64
N ALA A 63 -3.49 1.91 -4.10
CA ALA A 63 -4.67 1.38 -4.77
C ALA A 63 -5.74 2.48 -4.96
N GLU A 64 -5.96 3.28 -3.92
CA GLU A 64 -6.90 4.39 -3.96
C GLU A 64 -6.44 5.47 -4.95
N LEU A 65 -5.17 5.87 -4.90
CA LEU A 65 -4.57 6.81 -5.84
C LEU A 65 -4.74 6.34 -7.28
N LYS A 66 -4.51 5.05 -7.56
CA LYS A 66 -4.75 4.47 -8.88
C LYS A 66 -6.23 4.57 -9.27
N ARG A 67 -7.15 4.25 -8.36
CA ARG A 67 -8.59 4.36 -8.58
C ARG A 67 -8.99 5.79 -8.96
N VAL A 68 -8.67 6.77 -8.11
CA VAL A 68 -9.06 8.16 -8.37
C VAL A 68 -8.37 8.76 -9.60
N THR A 69 -7.15 8.34 -9.90
CA THR A 69 -6.45 8.74 -11.14
C THR A 69 -7.20 8.24 -12.36
N GLN A 70 -7.61 6.97 -12.36
CA GLN A 70 -8.41 6.40 -13.45
C GLN A 70 -9.77 7.08 -13.58
N GLU A 71 -10.47 7.36 -12.48
CA GLU A 71 -11.75 8.06 -12.49
C GLU A 71 -11.62 9.47 -13.07
N ARG A 72 -10.58 10.21 -12.66
CA ARG A 72 -10.27 11.53 -13.22
C ARG A 72 -10.00 11.46 -14.73
N ASP A 73 -9.23 10.49 -15.19
CA ASP A 73 -8.86 10.38 -16.60
C ASP A 73 -10.06 9.98 -17.47
N ILE A 74 -10.96 9.13 -16.97
CA ILE A 74 -12.25 8.83 -17.60
C ILE A 74 -13.06 10.12 -17.79
N LEU A 75 -13.19 10.95 -16.73
CA LEU A 75 -13.94 12.20 -16.81
C LEU A 75 -13.31 13.20 -17.79
N LYS A 76 -11.98 13.30 -17.82
CA LYS A 76 -11.26 14.17 -18.76
C LYS A 76 -11.53 13.78 -20.21
N GLU A 77 -11.43 12.49 -20.54
CA GLU A 77 -11.69 12.03 -21.90
C GLU A 77 -13.17 12.16 -22.26
N ALA A 78 -14.09 11.85 -21.35
CA ALA A 78 -15.53 12.04 -21.57
C ALA A 78 -15.89 13.51 -21.85
N ALA A 79 -15.23 14.46 -21.16
CA ALA A 79 -15.42 15.89 -21.38
C ALA A 79 -14.87 16.38 -22.73
N VAL A 80 -13.89 15.69 -23.32
CA VAL A 80 -13.28 16.05 -24.61
C VAL A 80 -14.00 15.38 -25.79
N ASP A 81 -14.38 14.10 -25.67
CA ASP A 81 -15.00 13.32 -26.75
C ASP A 81 -16.44 13.71 -27.09
N SER A 82 -17.16 14.27 -26.12
CA SER A 82 -18.52 14.77 -26.30
C SER A 82 -18.47 16.28 -26.11
N ASN A 83 -19.02 17.07 -27.05
CA ASN A 83 -19.10 18.55 -27.02
C ASN A 83 -19.82 19.11 -25.76
N GLY A 84 -19.25 18.89 -24.58
CA GLY A 84 -19.87 19.08 -23.27
C GLY A 84 -20.52 17.80 -22.74
N LEU A 85 -19.84 17.19 -21.76
CA LEU A 85 -20.36 16.31 -20.70
C LEU A 85 -21.59 15.48 -21.07
N CYS A 86 -21.42 14.39 -21.85
CA CYS A 86 -22.39 13.30 -22.07
C CYS A 86 -23.81 13.60 -21.53
N LYS A 87 -24.48 14.58 -22.14
CA LYS A 87 -25.68 15.21 -21.55
C LYS A 87 -26.82 14.22 -21.54
N ARG A 88 -26.77 13.28 -22.49
CA ARG A 88 -27.75 12.22 -22.65
C ARG A 88 -27.15 10.88 -22.24
N VAL A 89 -27.98 10.05 -21.64
CA VAL A 89 -27.63 8.68 -21.23
C VAL A 89 -27.08 7.85 -22.41
N LYS A 90 -27.62 8.03 -23.62
CA LYS A 90 -27.14 7.33 -24.85
C LYS A 90 -25.68 7.66 -25.21
N GLU A 91 -25.24 8.90 -24.98
CA GLU A 91 -23.87 9.34 -25.25
C GLU A 91 -22.89 8.69 -24.26
N ARG A 92 -23.29 8.52 -23.00
CA ARG A 92 -22.51 7.82 -21.97
C ARG A 92 -22.25 6.37 -22.37
N TYR A 93 -23.25 5.65 -22.87
CA TYR A 93 -23.07 4.27 -23.33
C TYR A 93 -22.20 4.19 -24.59
N ALA A 94 -22.33 5.13 -25.52
CA ALA A 94 -21.45 5.19 -26.69
C ALA A 94 -19.98 5.40 -26.30
N PHE A 95 -19.72 6.28 -25.32
CA PHE A 95 -18.41 6.48 -24.74
C PHE A 95 -17.87 5.20 -24.07
N ILE A 96 -18.69 4.53 -23.25
CA ILE A 96 -18.30 3.27 -22.58
C ILE A 96 -17.88 2.21 -23.60
N LYS A 97 -18.70 2.02 -24.66
CA LYS A 97 -18.46 0.99 -25.68
C LYS A 97 -17.15 1.21 -26.45
N SER A 98 -16.72 2.45 -26.60
CA SER A 98 -15.53 2.82 -27.37
C SER A 98 -14.24 2.81 -26.56
N ARG A 99 -14.30 2.62 -25.23
CA ARG A 99 -13.14 2.58 -24.32
C ARG A 99 -13.06 1.28 -23.50
N LEU A 100 -13.69 0.21 -24.00
CA LEU A 100 -13.70 -1.11 -23.36
C LEU A 100 -12.30 -1.75 -23.29
N ASP A 101 -11.41 -1.39 -24.22
CA ASP A 101 -10.01 -1.80 -24.26
C ASP A 101 -9.15 -1.10 -23.19
N LYS A 102 -9.57 0.08 -22.75
CA LYS A 102 -8.78 0.96 -21.88
C LYS A 102 -9.20 0.92 -20.41
N TRP A 103 -10.49 0.82 -20.13
CA TRP A 103 -11.01 0.84 -18.76
C TRP A 103 -12.06 -0.22 -18.50
N LYS A 104 -12.23 -0.58 -17.23
CA LYS A 104 -13.28 -1.52 -16.83
C LYS A 104 -14.65 -0.86 -16.94
N VAL A 105 -15.62 -1.60 -17.47
CA VAL A 105 -17.04 -1.21 -17.55
C VAL A 105 -17.57 -0.78 -16.18
N THR A 106 -17.22 -1.47 -15.09
CA THR A 106 -17.60 -1.04 -13.72
C THR A 106 -17.23 0.41 -13.46
N GLN A 107 -15.97 0.75 -13.73
CA GLN A 107 -15.41 2.06 -13.38
C GLN A 107 -16.07 3.14 -14.23
N MET A 108 -16.23 2.90 -15.54
CA MET A 108 -16.90 3.87 -16.41
C MET A 108 -18.39 4.03 -16.06
N CYS A 109 -19.14 2.96 -15.78
CA CYS A 109 -20.57 3.07 -15.44
C CYS A 109 -20.74 3.80 -14.08
N THR A 110 -19.86 3.59 -13.10
CA THR A 110 -19.83 4.37 -11.84
C THR A 110 -19.50 5.84 -12.08
N VAL A 111 -18.41 6.14 -12.80
CA VAL A 111 -17.92 7.51 -13.04
C VAL A 111 -18.93 8.34 -13.83
N LEU A 112 -19.58 7.73 -14.82
CA LEU A 112 -20.57 8.40 -15.68
C LEU A 112 -21.99 8.32 -15.11
N ASN A 113 -22.17 7.75 -13.92
CA ASN A 113 -23.45 7.58 -13.26
C ASN A 113 -24.51 6.93 -14.18
N VAL A 114 -24.19 5.76 -14.72
CA VAL A 114 -25.12 4.91 -15.51
C VAL A 114 -25.21 3.52 -14.91
N HIS A 115 -26.38 2.90 -15.04
CA HIS A 115 -26.61 1.58 -14.47
C HIS A 115 -25.97 0.50 -15.32
N ARG A 116 -25.30 -0.45 -14.65
CA ARG A 116 -24.52 -1.49 -15.30
C ARG A 116 -25.35 -2.50 -16.07
N SER A 117 -26.61 -2.73 -15.73
CA SER A 117 -27.48 -3.68 -16.45
C SER A 117 -27.83 -3.23 -17.87
N VAL A 118 -27.46 -2.01 -18.24
CA VAL A 118 -27.67 -1.40 -19.55
C VAL A 118 -26.33 -1.15 -20.26
N CYS A 119 -25.22 -1.41 -19.54
CA CYS A 119 -23.87 -1.66 -20.05
C CYS A 119 -23.74 -3.18 -20.32
#